data_AF-A0A520RWU9-F1
#
_entry.id   AF-A0A520RWU9-F1
#
_cell.length_a   1.000
_cell.length_b   1.000
_cell.length_c   1.000
_cell.angle_alpha   90.00
_cell.angle_beta   90.00
_cell.angle_gamma   90.00
#
_symmetry.space_group_name_H-M   'P 1'
#
loop_
_entity.id
_entity.type
_entity.pdbx_description
1 polymer ?
#
loop_
_entity_poly.entity_id
_entity_poly.type
_entity_poly.pdbx_seq_one_letter_code
_entity_poly.pdbx_strand_id
1 'polypeptide(L)' 'MDNLQSIEHEALALIESADSLTQLDDVRVRFLGKKGLISAQMKMLGQLSAERRPEAGLVINAV' A
#
# COMPACT_ATOMS: atom_id res chain seq x y z
N MET A 1 -11.87 -1.62 -4.54
CA MET A 1 -10.71 -1.59 -5.45
C MET A 1 -10.23 -0.15 -5.65
N ASP A 2 -11.16 0.80 -5.74
CA ASP A 2 -10.87 2.23 -5.99
C ASP A 2 -9.80 2.85 -5.06
N ASN A 3 -9.76 2.45 -3.79
CA ASN A 3 -8.75 2.94 -2.85
C ASN A 3 -7.33 2.41 -3.14
N LEU A 4 -7.20 1.14 -3.54
CA LEU A 4 -5.89 0.52 -3.81
C LEU A 4 -5.27 1.03 -5.10
N GLN A 5 -6.06 1.17 -6.17
CA GLN A 5 -5.59 1.78 -7.42
C GLN A 5 -5.21 3.25 -7.24
N SER A 6 -5.89 3.98 -6.36
CA SER A 6 -5.52 5.36 -6.04
C SER A 6 -4.19 5.41 -5.27
N ILE A 7 -3.98 4.49 -4.32
CA ILE A 7 -2.71 4.36 -3.59
C ILE A 7 -1.56 4.04 -4.55
N GLU A 8 -1.78 3.11 -5.49
CA GLU A 8 -0.79 2.73 -6.50
C GLU A 8 -0.38 3.92 -7.37
N HIS A 9 -1.34 4.63 -7.97
CA HIS A 9 -1.05 5.79 -8.81
C HIS A 9 -0.36 6.92 -8.03
N GLU A 10 -0.79 7.19 -6.79
CA GLU A 10 -0.14 8.21 -5.96
C GLU A 10 1.30 7.81 -5.62
N ALA A 11 1.53 6.54 -5.27
CA ALA A 11 2.86 6.03 -4.99
C ALA A 11 3.78 6.15 -6.21
N LEU A 12 3.32 5.71 -7.39
CA LEU A 12 4.08 5.79 -8.63
C LEU A 12 4.42 7.23 -9.00
N ALA A 13 3.45 8.15 -8.94
CA ALA A 13 3.69 9.57 -9.22
C ALA A 13 4.73 10.18 -8.25
N LEU A 14 4.66 9.84 -6.96
CA LEU A 14 5.62 10.33 -5.97
C LEU A 14 7.02 9.73 -6.17
N ILE A 15 7.11 8.46 -6.55
CA ILE A 15 8.38 7.79 -6.90
C ILE A 15 9.01 8.50 -8.11
N GLU A 16 8.23 8.74 -9.17
CA GLU A 16 8.72 9.42 -10.38
C GLU A 16 9.18 10.86 -10.10
N SER A 17 8.53 11.55 -9.15
CA SER A 17 8.88 12.93 -8.77
C SER A 17 10.01 13.06 -7.75
N ALA A 18 10.52 11.96 -7.21
CA ALA A 18 11.52 12.01 -6.15
C ALA A 18 12.92 12.29 -6.71
N ASP A 19 13.52 13.40 -6.29
CA ASP A 19 14.82 13.89 -6.76
C ASP A 19 15.99 13.46 -5.85
N SER A 20 15.72 12.64 -4.84
CA SER A 20 16.74 12.17 -3.90
C SER A 20 16.39 10.83 -3.26
N LEU A 21 17.43 10.13 -2.81
CA LEU A 21 17.27 8.90 -2.03
C LEU A 21 16.47 9.12 -0.73
N THR A 22 16.61 10.29 -0.11
CA THR A 22 15.84 10.65 1.09
C THR A 22 14.35 10.74 0.77
N GLN A 23 13.98 11.42 -0.32
CA GLN A 23 12.58 11.52 -0.75
C GLN A 23 12.03 10.13 -1.15
N LEU A 24 12.81 9.30 -1.83
CA LEU A 24 12.40 7.92 -2.13
C LEU A 24 12.17 7.10 -0.85
N ASP A 25 12.99 7.28 0.19
CA ASP A 25 12.78 6.62 1.48
C ASP A 25 11.51 7.13 2.17
N ASP A 26 11.24 8.43 2.14
CA ASP A 26 10.00 9.01 2.68
C ASP A 26 8.76 8.42 1.99
N VAL A 27 8.81 8.30 0.66
CA VAL A 27 7.76 7.64 -0.15
C VAL A 27 7.62 6.17 0.28
N ARG A 28 8.72 5.42 0.36
CA ARG A 28 8.72 4.02 0.82
C ARG A 28 8.10 3.90 2.23
N VAL A 29 8.45 4.76 3.17
CA VAL A 29 7.90 4.76 4.54
C VAL A 29 6.41 5.10 4.53
N ARG A 30 5.98 6.07 3.73
CA ARG A 30 4.58 6.50 3.61
C ARG A 30 3.66 5.37 3.12
N PHE A 31 4.09 4.57 2.15
CA PHE A 31 3.25 3.53 1.56
C PHE A 31 3.46 2.16 2.20
N LEU A 32 4.71 1.76 2.43
CA LEU A 32 5.09 0.41 2.87
C LEU A 32 5.56 0.35 4.33
N GLY A 33 5.74 1.49 5.01
CA GLY A 33 6.16 1.52 6.42
C GLY A 33 5.17 0.83 7.35
N LYS A 34 5.55 0.63 8.63
CA LYS A 34 4.69 -0.06 9.63
C LYS A 34 3.30 0.55 9.79
N LYS A 35 3.15 1.85 9.54
CA LYS A 35 1.88 2.60 9.52
C LYS A 35 1.53 3.12 8.13
N GLY A 36 2.23 2.65 7.10
CA GLY A 36 2.01 3.06 5.72
C GLY A 36 0.69 2.56 5.19
N LEU A 37 0.21 3.19 4.11
CA LEU A 37 -1.13 2.95 3.58
C LEU A 37 -1.36 1.48 3.20
N ILE A 38 -0.42 0.84 2.51
CA ILE A 38 -0.54 -0.58 2.11
C ILE A 38 -0.48 -1.49 3.33
N SER A 39 0.44 -1.22 4.26
CA SER A 39 0.54 -1.94 5.53
C SER A 39 -0.73 -1.83 6.39
N ALA A 40 -1.44 -0.69 6.32
CA ALA A 40 -2.72 -0.51 7.01
C ALA A 40 -3.82 -1.39 6.39
N GLN A 41 -3.88 -1.47 5.05
CA GLN A 41 -4.82 -2.38 4.35
C GLN A 41 -4.56 -3.85 4.74
N MET A 42 -3.31 -4.27 4.79
CA MET A 42 -2.93 -5.63 5.19
C MET A 42 -3.38 -5.97 6.63
N LYS A 43 -3.34 -5.00 7.55
CA LYS A 43 -3.83 -5.20 8.92
C LYS A 43 -5.35 -5.37 8.99
N MET A 44 -6.10 -4.74 8.10
CA MET A 44 -7.56 -4.90 8.04
C MET A 44 -7.98 -6.32 7.69
N LEU A 45 -7.11 -7.11 7.03
CA LEU A 45 -7.37 -8.53 6.78
C LEU A 45 -7.64 -9.31 8.07
N GLY A 46 -7.01 -8.92 9.19
CA GLY A 46 -7.26 -9.53 10.50
C GLY A 46 -8.71 -9.38 10.98
N GLN A 47 -9.47 -8.43 10.43
CA GLN A 47 -10.88 -8.17 10.77
C GLN A 47 -11.86 -8.93 9.85
N LEU A 48 -11.39 -9.51 8.75
CA LEU A 48 -12.21 -10.28 7.82
C LEU A 48 -12.42 -11.72 8.32
N SER A 49 -13.47 -12.37 7.81
CA SER A 49 -13.68 -13.82 8.03
C SER A 49 -12.59 -14.63 7.35
N ALA A 50 -12.42 -15.90 7.77
CA ALA A 50 -11.36 -16.76 7.25
C ALA A 50 -11.48 -17.00 5.74
N GLU A 51 -12.71 -17.04 5.22
CA GLU A 51 -13.02 -17.30 3.81
C GLU A 51 -12.71 -16.08 2.93
N ARG A 52 -12.90 -14.86 3.46
CA ARG A 52 -12.71 -13.61 2.70
C ARG A 52 -11.28 -13.07 2.77
N ARG A 53 -10.47 -13.51 3.73
CA ARG A 53 -9.07 -13.08 3.89
C ARG A 53 -8.18 -13.37 2.69
N PRO A 54 -8.18 -14.59 2.10
CA PRO A 54 -7.29 -14.90 0.98
C PRO A 54 -7.55 -14.02 -0.23
N GLU A 55 -8.82 -13.84 -0.61
CA GLU A 55 -9.20 -13.01 -1.74
C GLU A 55 -8.78 -11.54 -1.54
N ALA A 56 -9.11 -10.97 -0.38
CA ALA A 56 -8.72 -9.59 -0.08
C ALA A 56 -7.20 -9.42 0.01
N GLY A 57 -6.49 -10.41 0.56
CA GLY A 57 -5.02 -10.38 0.66
C GLY A 57 -4.33 -10.48 -0.70
N LEU A 58 -4.87 -11.26 -1.63
CA LEU A 58 -4.36 -11.32 -3.01
C LEU A 58 -4.47 -9.96 -3.70
N VAL A 59 -5.59 -9.27 -3.54
CA VAL A 59 -5.80 -7.95 -4.14
C VAL A 59 -4.81 -6.92 -3.56
N ILE A 60 -4.60 -6.91 -2.24
CA ILE A 60 -3.67 -5.95 -1.62
C ILE A 60 -2.21 -6.25 -1.99
N ASN A 61 -1.81 -7.52 -2.09
CA ASN A 61 -0.45 -7.91 -2.46
C ASN A 61 -0.12 -7.69 -3.95
N ALA A 62 -1.12 -7.44 -4.80
CA ALA A 62 -0.92 -7.16 -6.21
C ALA A 62 -0.57 -5.68 -6.49
N VAL A 63 -0.67 -4.82 -5.47
CA VAL A 63 -0.22 -3.43 -5.47
C VAL A 63 1.24 -3.35 -5.04
#